data_AF-A0A8J8F3W1-F1
#
_entry.id   AF-A0A8J8F3W1-F1
#
_cell.length_a   1.000
_cell.length_b   1.000
_cell.length_c   1.000
_cell.angle_alpha   90.00
_cell.angle_beta   90.00
_cell.angle_gamma   90.00
#
_symmetry.space_group_name_H-M   'P 1'
#
loop_
_entity.id
_entity.type
_entity.pdbx_description
1 polymer ?
#
loop_
_entity_poly.entity_id
_entity_poly.type
_entity_poly.pdbx_seq_one_letter_code
_entity_poly.pdbx_strand_id
1 'polypeptide(L)'
;MKRFVFLYFIVFISSLFVGRFAFSPFNMDELAKTILVDVRLPRIVAASLVGASLSLAGLAFQNVFRNYLAGPNILGVTSGAAFGAVVAIMLFSFNPYFVQMFAFV
;
A
#
# COMPACT_ATOMS: atom_id res chain seq x y z
N MET A 1 15.52 1.22 -17.43
CA MET A 1 15.25 0.37 -16.26
C MET A 1 16.06 0.76 -15.02
N LYS A 2 17.40 0.82 -15.07
CA LYS A 2 18.27 1.13 -13.90
C LYS A 2 17.94 2.44 -13.17
N ARG A 3 17.56 3.51 -13.90
CA ARG A 3 17.18 4.81 -13.32
C ARG A 3 15.91 4.75 -12.46
N PHE A 4 14.90 3.97 -12.86
CA PHE A 4 13.65 3.85 -12.12
C PHE A 4 13.81 3.06 -10.82
N VAL A 5 14.58 1.98 -10.86
CA VAL A 5 14.93 1.20 -9.66
C VAL A 5 15.69 2.07 -8.66
N PHE A 6 16.64 2.86 -9.16
CA PHE A 6 17.39 3.80 -8.32
C PHE A 6 16.50 4.86 -7.66
N LEU A 7 15.57 5.45 -8.42
CA LEU A 7 14.59 6.41 -7.88
C LEU A 7 13.69 5.78 -6.81
N TYR A 8 13.24 4.55 -7.02
CA TYR A 8 12.46 3.82 -6.02
C TYR A 8 13.21 3.66 -4.70
N PHE A 9 14.50 3.26 -4.75
CA PHE A 9 15.32 3.15 -3.54
C PHE A 9 15.51 4.49 -2.83
N ILE A 10 15.69 5.59 -3.58
CA ILE A 10 15.78 6.94 -3.01
C ILE A 10 14.49 7.30 -2.27
N VAL A 11 13.33 7.05 -2.90
CA VAL A 11 12.02 7.36 -2.30
C VAL A 11 11.75 6.48 -1.08
N PHE A 12 12.14 5.21 -1.13
CA PHE A 12 12.00 4.29 0.00
C PHE A 12 12.79 4.79 1.22
N ILE A 13 14.06 5.18 1.01
CA ILE A 13 14.92 5.67 2.08
C ILE A 13 14.42 7.02 2.59
N SER A 14 14.05 7.96 1.71
CA SER A 14 13.56 9.27 2.14
C SER A 14 12.25 9.15 2.93
N SER A 15 11.36 8.24 2.55
CA SER A 15 10.10 7.99 3.25
C SER A 15 10.27 7.49 4.68
N LEU A 16 11.41 6.90 5.06
CA LEU A 16 11.68 6.52 6.45
C LEU A 16 11.88 7.75 7.34
N PHE A 17 12.48 8.81 6.79
CA PHE A 17 12.81 10.04 7.51
C PHE A 17 11.68 11.08 7.46
N VAL A 18 10.84 11.05 6.42
CA VAL A 18 9.69 11.96 6.28
C VAL A 18 8.55 11.53 7.21
N GLY A 19 8.18 12.38 8.17
CA GLY A 19 7.03 12.13 9.06
C GLY A 19 6.83 13.22 10.11
N ARG A 20 5.71 13.14 10.85
CA ARG A 20 5.32 14.14 11.88
C ARG A 20 6.37 14.31 12.99
N PHE A 21 7.10 13.25 13.31
CA PHE A 21 8.21 13.28 14.26
C PHE A 21 9.51 13.25 13.47
N ALA A 22 10.21 14.38 13.43
CA ALA A 22 11.57 14.45 12.91
C ALA A 22 12.51 13.87 13.98
N PHE A 23 13.20 12.78 13.64
CA PHE A 23 14.22 12.19 14.52
C PHE A 23 15.58 12.32 13.85
N SER A 24 16.61 12.60 14.64
CA SER A 24 18.00 12.57 14.16
C SER A 24 18.54 11.14 14.28
N PRO A 25 19.23 10.60 13.25
CA PRO A 25 19.85 9.27 13.32
C PRO A 25 20.86 9.11 14.46
N PHE A 26 21.44 10.23 14.91
CA PHE A 26 22.49 10.28 15.92
C PHE A 26 21.96 10.38 17.35
N ASN A 27 20.67 10.67 17.55
CA ASN A 27 20.06 10.78 18.87
C ASN A 27 18.61 10.28 18.80
N MET A 28 18.47 8.95 18.81
CA MET A 28 17.19 8.29 18.68
C MET A 28 16.59 8.04 20.06
N ASP A 29 15.49 8.73 20.33
CA ASP A 29 14.66 8.47 21.50
C ASP A 29 13.97 7.09 21.38
N GLU A 30 13.65 6.44 22.50
CA GLU A 30 13.06 5.09 22.50
C GLU A 30 11.69 5.06 21.79
N LEU A 31 10.93 6.14 21.92
CA LEU A 31 9.69 6.39 21.19
C LEU A 31 9.92 6.50 19.67
N ALA A 32 11.01 7.17 19.24
CA ALA A 32 11.31 7.33 17.82
C ALA A 32 11.65 5.99 17.17
N LYS A 33 12.38 5.12 17.87
CA LYS A 33 12.69 3.75 17.41
C LYS A 33 11.44 2.91 17.25
N THR A 34 10.54 2.95 18.23
CA THR A 34 9.26 2.23 18.21
C THR A 34 8.40 2.69 17.02
N ILE A 35 8.24 3.99 16.82
CA ILE A 35 7.48 4.54 15.68
C ILE A 35 8.09 4.13 14.33
N LEU A 36 9.42 4.13 14.22
CA LEU A 36 10.10 3.76 12.99
C LEU A 36 9.84 2.29 12.64
N VAL A 37 10.01 1.39 13.60
CA VAL A 37 9.93 -0.07 13.39
C VAL A 37 8.48 -0.55 13.30
N ASP A 38 7.61 -0.12 14.22
CA ASP A 38 6.26 -0.69 14.35
C ASP A 38 5.21 0.03 13.49
N VAL A 39 5.50 1.25 13.03
CA VAL A 39 4.54 2.05 12.27
C VAL A 39 5.04 2.37 10.86
N ARG A 40 6.24 2.96 10.72
CA ARG A 40 6.71 3.44 9.40
C ARG A 40 7.14 2.28 8.51
N LEU A 41 7.96 1.38 9.03
CA LEU A 41 8.52 0.26 8.27
C LEU A 41 7.42 -0.65 7.68
N PRO A 42 6.42 -1.16 8.44
CA PRO A 42 5.35 -1.96 7.87
C PRO A 42 4.52 -1.18 6.84
N ARG A 43 4.30 0.13 7.04
CA ARG A 43 3.55 0.97 6.10
C ARG A 43 4.27 1.16 4.77
N ILE A 44 5.57 1.41 4.78
CA ILE A 44 6.35 1.59 3.54
C ILE A 44 6.43 0.27 2.77
N VAL A 45 6.66 -0.85 3.47
CA VAL A 45 6.66 -2.18 2.87
C VAL A 45 5.30 -2.48 2.22
N ALA A 46 4.20 -2.23 2.94
CA ALA A 46 2.85 -2.41 2.41
C ALA A 46 2.60 -1.53 1.18
N ALA A 47 2.98 -0.24 1.21
CA ALA A 47 2.83 0.66 0.07
C ALA A 47 3.61 0.18 -1.16
N SER A 48 4.82 -0.32 -0.97
CA SER A 48 5.64 -0.89 -2.04
C SER A 48 5.01 -2.15 -2.65
N LEU A 49 4.50 -3.05 -1.80
CA LEU A 49 3.81 -4.27 -2.26
C LEU A 49 2.53 -3.93 -3.02
N VAL A 50 1.71 -3.01 -2.50
CA VAL A 50 0.48 -2.56 -3.17
C VAL A 50 0.80 -1.91 -4.52
N GLY A 51 1.82 -1.04 -4.58
CA GLY A 51 2.24 -0.40 -5.83
C GLY A 51 2.76 -1.41 -6.88
N ALA A 52 3.51 -2.42 -6.46
CA ALA A 52 3.97 -3.49 -7.34
C ALA A 52 2.79 -4.33 -7.88
N SER A 53 1.88 -4.74 -6.99
CA SER A 53 0.67 -5.49 -7.37
C SER A 53 -0.23 -4.70 -8.33
N LEU A 54 -0.43 -3.40 -8.09
CA LEU A 54 -1.24 -2.56 -8.96
C LEU A 54 -0.60 -2.38 -10.35
N SER A 55 0.73 -2.25 -10.40
CA SER A 55 1.49 -2.18 -11.66
C SER A 55 1.38 -3.47 -12.47
N LEU A 56 1.50 -4.63 -11.80
CA LEU A 56 1.35 -5.94 -12.43
C LEU A 56 -0.09 -6.17 -12.93
N ALA A 57 -1.09 -5.85 -12.12
CA ALA A 57 -2.50 -5.95 -12.50
C ALA A 57 -2.80 -5.04 -13.70
N GLY A 58 -2.32 -3.79 -13.68
CA GLY A 58 -2.46 -2.85 -14.80
C GLY A 58 -1.86 -3.38 -16.09
N LEU A 59 -0.63 -3.90 -16.05
CA LEU A 59 0.01 -4.54 -17.21
C LEU A 59 -0.79 -5.76 -17.70
N ALA A 60 -1.26 -6.62 -16.80
CA ALA A 60 -2.05 -7.79 -17.18
C ALA A 60 -3.34 -7.38 -17.90
N PHE A 61 -4.08 -6.41 -17.37
CA PHE A 61 -5.31 -5.93 -18.00
C PHE A 61 -5.07 -5.23 -19.33
N GLN A 62 -4.05 -4.38 -19.43
CA GLN A 62 -3.68 -3.73 -20.68
C GLN A 62 -3.32 -4.76 -21.76
N ASN A 63 -2.66 -5.88 -21.40
CA ASN A 63 -2.35 -6.97 -22.33
C ASN A 63 -3.60 -7.76 -22.75
N VAL A 64 -4.49 -8.11 -21.82
CA VAL A 64 -5.72 -8.87 -22.11
C VAL A 64 -6.64 -8.10 -23.03
N PHE A 65 -6.90 -6.83 -22.73
CA PHE A 65 -7.80 -5.98 -23.52
C PHE A 65 -7.13 -5.35 -24.74
N ARG A 66 -5.79 -5.51 -24.87
CA ARG A 66 -4.97 -4.84 -25.89
C ARG A 66 -5.26 -3.35 -25.98
N ASN A 67 -5.51 -2.71 -24.83
CA ASN A 67 -5.87 -1.31 -24.71
C ASN A 67 -5.05 -0.67 -23.60
N TYR A 68 -4.15 0.24 -23.97
CA TYR A 68 -3.24 0.93 -23.04
C TYR A 68 -3.94 1.86 -22.04
N LEU A 69 -5.23 2.15 -22.25
CA LEU A 69 -6.07 2.93 -21.33
C LEU A 69 -6.89 2.05 -20.37
N ALA A 70 -6.88 0.72 -20.56
CA ALA A 70 -7.60 -0.21 -19.70
C ALA A 70 -6.92 -0.30 -18.32
N GLY A 71 -7.61 0.14 -17.27
CA GLY A 71 -7.17 0.00 -15.88
C GLY A 71 -7.79 -1.20 -15.16
N PRO A 72 -7.33 -1.57 -13.96
CA PRO A 72 -7.95 -2.63 -13.16
C PRO A 72 -9.39 -2.33 -12.70
N ASN A 73 -9.79 -1.05 -12.68
CA ASN A 73 -11.08 -0.63 -12.15
C ASN A 73 -12.30 -0.98 -13.02
N ILE A 74 -12.11 -1.34 -14.29
CA ILE A 74 -13.22 -1.61 -15.24
C ILE A 74 -13.93 -2.94 -15.01
N LEU A 75 -13.32 -3.87 -14.27
CA LEU A 75 -13.89 -5.20 -14.01
C LEU A 75 -14.67 -5.30 -12.69
N GLY A 76 -14.92 -4.17 -12.01
CA GLY A 76 -15.72 -4.13 -10.79
C GLY A 76 -15.03 -4.68 -9.54
N VAL A 77 -13.78 -5.14 -9.63
CA VAL A 77 -12.99 -5.69 -8.50
C VAL A 77 -12.88 -4.66 -7.36
N THR A 78 -12.59 -3.40 -7.69
CA THR A 78 -12.49 -2.31 -6.69
C THR A 78 -13.83 -2.05 -5.99
N SER A 79 -14.94 -2.12 -6.73
CA SER A 79 -16.29 -1.93 -6.18
C SER A 79 -16.73 -3.11 -5.32
N GLY A 80 -16.37 -4.35 -5.69
CA GLY A 80 -16.60 -5.55 -4.89
C GLY A 80 -15.86 -5.51 -3.56
N ALA A 81 -14.56 -5.20 -3.60
CA ALA A 81 -13.74 -5.03 -2.41
C ALA A 81 -14.28 -3.95 -1.46
N ALA A 82 -14.74 -2.81 -2.01
CA ALA A 82 -15.35 -1.75 -1.23
C ALA A 82 -16.68 -2.17 -0.60
N PHE A 83 -17.52 -2.88 -1.34
CA PHE A 83 -18.78 -3.42 -0.83
C PHE A 83 -18.54 -4.43 0.31
N GLY A 84 -17.64 -5.39 0.12
CA GLY A 84 -17.25 -6.36 1.13
C GLY A 84 -16.71 -5.69 2.40
N ALA A 85 -15.83 -4.69 2.25
CA ALA A 85 -15.33 -3.90 3.37
C ALA A 85 -16.45 -3.22 4.17
N VAL A 86 -17.42 -2.59 3.48
CA VAL A 86 -18.57 -1.93 4.14
C VAL A 86 -19.45 -2.94 4.86
N VAL A 87 -19.75 -4.08 4.23
CA VAL A 87 -20.52 -5.17 4.87
C VAL A 87 -19.83 -5.64 6.15
N ALA A 88 -18.51 -5.83 6.12
CA ALA A 88 -17.76 -6.23 7.31
C ALA A 88 -17.77 -5.16 8.41
N ILE A 89 -17.65 -3.88 8.05
CA ILE A 89 -17.73 -2.78 9.02
C ILE A 89 -19.11 -2.75 9.70
N MET A 90 -20.19 -2.90 8.93
CA MET A 90 -21.55 -2.86 9.46
C MET A 90 -21.90 -4.06 10.35
N LEU A 91 -21.43 -5.26 9.99
CA LEU A 91 -21.79 -6.49 10.72
C LEU A 91 -20.84 -6.81 11.88
N PHE A 92 -19.56 -6.44 11.80
CA PHE A 92 -18.52 -6.86 12.75
C PHE A 92 -17.85 -5.68 13.50
N SER A 93 -18.52 -4.53 13.59
CA SER A 93 -18.12 -3.40 14.44
C SER A 93 -16.65 -2.98 14.28
N PHE A 94 -16.24 -2.68 13.04
CA PHE A 94 -14.90 -2.16 12.70
C PHE A 94 -13.71 -3.08 13.03
N ASN A 95 -13.92 -4.37 13.31
CA ASN A 95 -12.81 -5.28 13.54
C ASN A 95 -11.92 -5.39 12.27
N PRO A 96 -10.63 -4.96 12.31
CA PRO A 96 -9.79 -4.83 11.13
C PRO A 96 -9.56 -6.14 10.38
N TYR A 97 -9.56 -7.28 11.08
CA TYR A 97 -9.34 -8.59 10.47
C TYR A 97 -10.51 -9.00 9.57
N PHE A 98 -11.75 -8.73 10.00
CA PHE A 98 -12.93 -9.00 9.19
C PHE A 98 -13.00 -8.07 7.97
N VAL A 99 -12.64 -6.80 8.13
CA VAL A 99 -12.61 -5.86 7.00
C VAL A 99 -11.63 -6.31 5.92
N GLN A 100 -10.42 -6.77 6.30
CA GLN A 100 -9.43 -7.25 5.34
C GLN A 100 -9.87 -8.50 4.59
N MET A 101 -10.47 -9.47 5.30
CA MET A 101 -10.97 -10.70 4.67
C MET A 101 -12.10 -10.44 3.68
N PHE A 102 -13.09 -9.64 4.07
CA PHE A 102 -14.23 -9.34 3.20
C PHE A 102 -13.87 -8.39 2.06
N ALA A 103 -12.87 -7.52 2.22
CA ALA A 103 -12.39 -6.67 1.13
C ALA A 103 -11.61 -7.46 0.05
N PHE A 104 -11.19 -8.69 0.34
CA PHE A 104 -10.50 -9.56 -0.61
C PHE A 104 -11.44 -10.44 -1.43
N VAL A 105 -12.74 -10.45 -1.09
CA VAL A 105 -13.84 -11.17 -1.75
C VAL A 105 -14.57 -10.23 -2.70
#